data_AF-A0A928HRP2-F1
#
_entry.id   AF-A0A928HRP2-F1
#
_cell.length_a   1.000
_cell.length_b   1.000
_cell.length_c   1.000
_cell.angle_alpha   90.00
_cell.angle_beta   90.00
_cell.angle_gamma   90.00
#
_symmetry.space_group_name_H-M   'P 1'
#
loop_
_entity.id
_entity.type
_entity.pdbx_description
1 polymer ?
#
loop_
_entity_poly.entity_id
_entity_poly.type
_entity_poly.pdbx_seq_one_letter_code
_entity_poly.pdbx_strand_id
1 'polypeptide(L)' 'MREARAASGQKEVGGQQAPHSQWRILDFAGPWVIEQHWWDPHSAQRRAWLQIAVDAGAVLVYAEAGQWWEAGSYA' A
#
# COMPACT_ATOMS: atom_id res chain seq x y z
N MET A 1 15.67 -10.61 -39.45
CA MET A 1 15.82 -11.29 -38.15
C MET A 1 14.47 -11.19 -37.46
N ARG A 2 13.79 -12.32 -37.22
CA ARG A 2 12.38 -12.38 -36.77
C ARG A 2 12.31 -12.12 -35.26
N GLU A 3 11.53 -11.13 -34.83
CA GLU A 3 11.21 -10.91 -33.43
C GLU A 3 10.16 -11.93 -32.97
N ALA A 4 10.52 -12.76 -31.99
CA ALA A 4 9.63 -13.71 -31.36
C ALA A 4 8.72 -12.97 -30.37
N ARG A 5 7.42 -13.03 -30.61
CA ARG A 5 6.37 -12.57 -29.69
C ARG A 5 6.42 -13.43 -28.43
N ALA A 6 6.95 -12.89 -27.33
CA ALA A 6 6.87 -13.52 -26.03
C ALA A 6 5.40 -13.48 -25.55
N ALA A 7 4.82 -14.66 -25.38
CA ALA A 7 3.50 -14.83 -24.80
C ALA A 7 3.51 -14.33 -23.34
N SER A 8 2.79 -13.25 -23.07
CA SER A 8 2.51 -12.80 -21.71
C SER A 8 1.46 -13.75 -21.11
N GLY A 9 1.96 -14.83 -20.50
CA GLY A 9 1.15 -15.66 -19.62
C GLY A 9 0.90 -14.88 -18.33
N GLN A 10 -0.20 -14.14 -18.27
CA GLN A 10 -0.75 -13.68 -16.99
C GLN A 10 -1.11 -14.91 -16.18
N LYS A 11 -0.24 -15.27 -15.24
CA LYS A 11 -0.58 -16.23 -14.20
C LYS A 11 -1.48 -15.49 -13.23
N GLU A 12 -2.79 -15.71 -13.32
CA GLU A 12 -3.73 -15.33 -12.27
C GLU A 12 -3.25 -16.01 -10.99
N VAL A 13 -2.63 -15.22 -10.11
CA VAL A 13 -2.28 -15.69 -8.77
C VAL A 13 -3.59 -15.67 -7.99
N GLY A 14 -4.33 -16.77 -8.08
CA GLY A 14 -5.38 -17.14 -7.15
C GLY A 14 -4.79 -17.39 -5.77
N GLY A 15 -4.27 -16.34 -5.15
CA GLY A 15 -4.02 -16.30 -3.73
C GLY A 15 -5.35 -16.00 -3.07
N GLN A 16 -5.85 -16.95 -2.28
CA GLN A 16 -6.98 -16.72 -1.39
C GLN A 16 -6.70 -15.43 -0.61
N GLN A 17 -7.43 -14.35 -0.92
CA GLN A 17 -7.35 -13.13 -0.13
C GLN A 17 -7.76 -13.52 1.29
N ALA A 18 -6.86 -13.32 2.25
CA ALA A 18 -7.18 -13.53 3.66
C ALA A 18 -8.47 -12.74 3.96
N PRO A 19 -9.39 -13.28 4.78
CA PRO A 19 -10.64 -12.59 5.08
C PRO A 19 -10.31 -11.18 5.57
N HIS A 20 -10.74 -10.17 4.81
CA HIS A 20 -10.58 -8.79 5.21
C HIS A 20 -11.51 -8.55 6.39
N SER A 21 -10.96 -8.25 7.56
CA SER A 21 -11.75 -7.68 8.64
C SER A 21 -12.33 -6.36 8.15
N GLN A 22 -13.66 -6.25 8.14
CA GLN A 22 -14.33 -5.00 7.81
C GLN A 22 -14.45 -4.17 9.08
N TRP A 23 -13.87 -2.97 9.06
CA TRP A 23 -13.98 -2.01 10.15
C TRP A 23 -14.75 -0.77 9.71
N ARG A 24 -15.44 -0.13 10.66
CA ARG A 24 -16.06 1.17 10.41
C ARG A 24 -15.03 2.26 10.63
N ILE A 25 -14.74 3.04 9.59
CA ILE A 25 -13.95 4.27 9.71
C ILE A 25 -14.74 5.29 10.52
N LEU A 26 -14.12 5.81 11.58
CA LEU A 26 -14.69 6.84 12.45
C LEU A 26 -14.12 8.21 12.13
N ASP A 27 -12.81 8.30 11.91
CA ASP A 27 -12.10 9.53 11.57
C ASP A 27 -10.73 9.21 10.94
N PHE A 28 -10.02 10.22 10.43
CA PHE A 28 -8.65 10.06 9.95
C PHE A 28 -7.83 11.34 10.08
N ALA A 29 -6.51 11.16 10.21
CA ALA A 29 -5.52 12.23 10.13
C ALA A 29 -4.56 11.96 8.95
N GLY A 30 -4.30 13.00 8.14
CA GLY A 30 -3.47 12.93 6.93
C GLY A 30 -4.23 13.29 5.64
N PRO A 31 -3.66 13.00 4.45
CA PRO A 31 -2.38 12.34 4.20
C PRO A 31 -1.17 13.23 4.51
N TRP A 32 -0.15 12.64 5.16
CA TRP A 32 1.18 13.25 5.26
C TRP A 32 2.11 12.64 4.22
N VAL A 33 2.52 13.46 3.25
CA VAL A 33 3.49 13.02 2.23
C VAL A 33 4.89 13.17 2.80
N ILE A 34 5.65 12.08 2.79
CA ILE A 34 7.04 12.01 3.27
C ILE A 34 7.90 11.43 2.15
N GLU A 35 8.96 12.16 1.80
CA GLU A 35 9.99 11.74 0.87
C GLU A 35 11.27 11.39 1.64
N GLN A 36 11.76 10.17 1.47
CA GLN A 36 12.99 9.65 2.07
C GLN A 36 14.01 9.38 0.98
N HIS A 37 15.29 9.56 1.30
CA HIS A 37 16.41 9.33 0.38
C HIS A 37 16.26 10.01 -0.99
N TRP A 38 15.58 11.16 -1.04
CA TRP A 38 15.25 11.86 -2.29
C TRP A 38 16.48 12.23 -3.13
N TRP A 39 17.67 12.25 -2.52
CA TRP A 39 18.94 12.53 -3.18
C TRP A 39 19.51 11.34 -3.99
N ASP A 40 19.04 10.12 -3.74
CA ASP A 40 19.47 8.92 -4.45
C ASP A 40 18.28 8.27 -5.20
N PRO A 41 18.25 8.33 -6.53
CA PRO A 41 17.17 7.75 -7.33
C PRO A 41 16.93 6.25 -7.10
N HIS A 42 17.91 5.51 -6.58
CA HIS A 42 17.81 4.07 -6.37
C HIS A 42 17.18 3.71 -5.02
N SER A 43 17.19 4.63 -4.06
CA SER A 43 16.64 4.43 -2.71
C SER A 43 15.55 5.42 -2.34
N ALA A 44 15.24 6.38 -3.22
CA ALA A 44 14.18 7.36 -3.06
C ALA A 44 12.83 6.67 -2.84
N GLN A 45 12.14 7.08 -1.76
CA GLN A 45 10.81 6.59 -1.39
C GLN A 45 9.89 7.77 -1.17
N ARG A 46 8.65 7.64 -1.64
CA ARG A 46 7.62 8.67 -1.49
C ARG A 46 6.33 8.01 -1.01
N ARG A 47 6.00 8.27 0.25
CA ARG A 47 4.86 7.65 0.95
C ARG A 47 3.87 8.70 1.39
N ALA A 48 2.57 8.41 1.25
CA ALA A 48 1.50 9.20 1.85
C ALA A 48 0.91 8.44 3.02
N TRP A 49 1.11 8.94 4.25
CA TRP A 49 0.71 8.30 5.49
C TRP A 49 -0.66 8.78 5.96
N LEU A 50 -1.51 7.86 6.43
CA LEU A 50 -2.76 8.16 7.13
C LEU A 50 -2.81 7.37 8.44
N GLN A 51 -3.28 8.02 9.50
CA GLN A 51 -3.77 7.32 10.68
C GLN A 51 -5.31 7.30 10.62
N ILE A 52 -5.90 6.10 10.67
CA ILE A 52 -7.34 5.89 10.53
C ILE A 52 -7.86 5.42 11.89
N ALA A 53 -8.78 6.17 12.49
CA ALA A 53 -9.53 5.70 13.65
C ALA A 53 -10.66 4.80 13.16
N VAL A 54 -10.77 3.61 13.76
CA VAL A 54 -11.79 2.62 13.46
C VAL A 54 -12.54 2.20 14.72
N ASP A 55 -13.69 1.55 14.56
CA ASP A 55 -14.49 1.05 15.69
C ASP A 55 -13.78 0.01 16.57
N ALA A 56 -12.68 -0.58 16.09
CA ALA A 56 -11.83 -1.52 16.82
C ALA A 56 -10.51 -0.90 17.35
N GLY A 57 -10.26 0.40 17.18
CA GLY A 57 -8.98 1.03 17.55
C GLY A 57 -8.49 2.04 16.50
N ALA A 58 -7.23 1.94 16.10
CA ALA A 58 -6.66 2.76 15.03
C ALA A 58 -5.64 1.97 14.20
N VAL A 59 -5.52 2.29 12.92
CA VAL A 59 -4.54 1.69 12.01
C VAL A 59 -3.74 2.77 11.29
N LEU A 60 -2.42 2.62 11.27
CA LEU A 60 -1.52 3.45 10.50
C LEU A 60 -1.27 2.77 9.15
N VAL A 61 -1.59 3.48 8.07
CA VAL A 61 -1.37 3.02 6.70
C VAL A 61 -0.50 4.00 5.93
N TYR A 62 0.15 3.51 4.88
CA TYR A 62 0.77 4.37 3.87
C TYR A 62 0.43 3.91 2.46
N ALA A 63 0.35 4.87 1.55
CA ALA A 63 0.29 4.62 0.11
C ALA A 63 1.68 4.82 -0.52
N GLU A 64 2.13 3.84 -1.30
CA GLU A 64 3.35 3.89 -2.12
C GLU A 64 3.09 3.17 -3.45
N ALA A 65 3.53 3.77 -4.56
CA ALA A 65 3.34 3.22 -5.91
C ALA A 65 1.88 2.83 -6.25
N GLY A 66 0.90 3.60 -5.74
CA GLY A 66 -0.53 3.34 -5.97
C GLY A 66 -1.11 2.18 -5.15
N GLN A 67 -0.36 1.64 -4.19
CA GLN A 67 -0.77 0.56 -3.31
C GLN A 67 -0.79 1.01 -1.85
N TRP A 68 -1.75 0.47 -1.09
CA TRP A 68 -1.88 0.72 0.35
C TRP A 68 -1.21 -0.40 1.15
N TRP A 69 -0.57 -0.01 2.24
CA TRP A 69 0.14 -0.90 3.15
C TRP A 69 -0.21 -0.55 4.59
N GLU A 70 -0.44 -1.55 5.42
CA GLU A 70 -0.51 -1.38 6.87
C GLU A 70 0.90 -1.26 7.45
N ALA A 71 1.14 -0.23 8.25
CA ALA A 71 2.38 -0.04 8.98
C ALA A 71 2.24 -0.39 10.47
N GLY A 72 1.02 -0.36 11.01
CA GLY A 72 0.75 -0.77 12.38
C GLY A 72 -0.72 -0.66 12.76
N SER A 73 -1.10 -1.45 13.76
CA SER A 73 -2.44 -1.47 14.36
C SER A 73 -2.35 -1.20 15.86
N TYR A 74 -3.29 -0.43 16.39
CA TYR A 74 -3.35 0.04 17.77
C TYR A 74 -4.76 -0.24 18.31
N ALA A 75 -4.87 -1.12 19.31
CA ALA A 75 -6.13 -1.55 19.92
C ALA A 75 -6.22 -1.12 21.39
#